data_AF-A0A3B5LBP1-F1
#
_entry.id   AF-A0A3B5LBP1-F1
#
_cell.length_a   1.000
_cell.length_b   1.000
_cell.length_c   1.000
_cell.angle_alpha   90.00
_cell.angle_beta   90.00
_cell.angle_gamma   90.00
#
_symmetry.space_group_name_H-M   'P 1'
#
loop_
_entity.id
_entity.type
_entity.pdbx_description
1 polymer ?
#
loop_
_entity_poly.entity_id
_entity_poly.type
_entity_poly.pdbx_seq_one_letter_code
_entity_poly.pdbx_strand_id
1 'polypeptide(L)'
;MFVILFCFPAEHFQDQNNEILYKQCHRGELIQFSHQYCGEHFHAEMHDIHKDDWCVLKHIIRIYNNLTLCVELVTELTGCYFPNPDVQDFFLYIHSTYFQNCTKKEELLKDAPTSLVVALTIIEVSFIPVLVCLVLWKS
;
A
#
# COMPACT_ATOMS: atom_id res chain seq x y z
N MET A 1 3.83 -3.32 4.77
CA MET A 1 4.79 -3.96 3.85
C MET A 1 4.20 -4.45 2.53
N PHE A 2 2.87 -4.60 2.36
CA PHE A 2 2.28 -4.89 1.03
C PHE A 2 1.36 -3.79 0.47
N VAL A 3 0.64 -3.04 1.30
CA VAL A 3 -0.24 -1.94 0.80
C VAL A 3 0.52 -0.61 0.57
N ILE A 4 1.71 -0.45 1.16
CA ILE A 4 2.56 0.73 0.91
C ILE A 4 3.40 0.57 -0.37
N LEU A 5 3.54 -0.65 -0.91
CA LEU A 5 4.29 -0.84 -2.16
C LEU A 5 3.52 -0.42 -3.42
N PHE A 6 2.19 -0.28 -3.33
CA PHE A 6 1.37 0.29 -4.42
C PHE A 6 1.12 1.80 -4.28
N CYS A 7 1.71 2.44 -3.26
CA CYS A 7 1.85 3.89 -3.20
C CYS A 7 3.25 4.32 -3.68
N PHE A 8 3.81 3.62 -4.68
CA PHE A 8 4.90 4.18 -5.48
C PHE A 8 4.27 5.03 -6.60
N PRO A 9 4.74 6.28 -6.81
CA PRO A 9 4.16 7.21 -7.75
C PRO A 9 4.26 6.65 -9.17
N ALA A 10 3.28 6.97 -9.99
CA ALA A 10 3.26 6.66 -11.41
C ALA A 10 4.48 7.28 -12.13
N GLU A 11 5.60 6.55 -12.21
CA GLU A 11 6.55 6.71 -13.30
C GLU A 11 6.03 5.95 -14.52
N HIS A 12 5.20 6.66 -15.27
CA HIS A 12 5.16 6.69 -16.72
C HIS A 12 5.90 5.55 -17.48
N PHE A 13 5.23 4.41 -17.63
CA PHE A 13 5.36 3.60 -18.83
C PHE A 13 3.96 3.33 -19.39
N GLN A 14 3.55 4.17 -20.33
CA GLN A 14 2.35 3.96 -21.13
C GLN A 14 2.57 2.74 -22.03
N ASP A 15 1.99 1.60 -21.68
CA ASP A 15 1.74 0.57 -22.67
C ASP A 15 0.54 1.01 -23.52
N GLN A 16 0.83 1.47 -24.75
CA GLN A 16 -0.12 1.94 -25.77
C GLN A 16 -1.27 0.95 -26.09
N ASN A 17 -1.26 -0.25 -25.50
CA ASN A 17 -2.28 -1.28 -25.68
C ASN A 17 -3.48 -1.15 -24.72
N ASN A 18 -3.36 -0.42 -23.60
CA ASN A 18 -4.40 -0.33 -22.57
C ASN A 18 -5.43 0.80 -22.81
N GLU A 19 -5.10 1.82 -23.58
CA GLU A 19 -6.03 2.94 -23.89
C GLU A 19 -7.25 2.50 -24.73
N ILE A 20 -7.16 1.37 -25.45
CA ILE A 20 -8.25 0.85 -26.28
C ILE A 20 -9.22 0.01 -25.43
N LEU A 21 -8.75 -0.61 -24.35
CA LEU A 21 -9.54 -1.51 -23.50
C LEU A 21 -10.52 -0.76 -22.59
N TYR A 22 -10.18 0.45 -22.13
CA TYR A 22 -11.00 1.23 -21.19
C TYR A 22 -11.97 2.23 -21.84
N LYS A 23 -12.19 2.14 -23.16
CA LYS A 23 -13.07 3.07 -23.88
C LYS A 23 -14.55 2.97 -23.45
N GLN A 24 -14.94 1.88 -22.82
CA GLN A 24 -16.30 1.65 -22.32
C GLN A 24 -16.27 1.10 -20.88
N CYS A 25 -15.94 1.99 -19.94
CA CYS A 25 -16.04 1.71 -18.51
C CYS A 25 -17.51 1.72 -18.08
N HIS A 26 -18.01 0.56 -17.63
CA HIS A 26 -19.35 0.39 -17.07
C HIS A 26 -19.38 0.79 -15.58
N ARG A 27 -19.27 2.11 -15.32
CA ARG A 27 -19.15 2.67 -13.95
C ARG A 27 -20.23 2.17 -12.96
N GLY A 28 -21.48 2.04 -13.41
CA GLY A 28 -22.57 1.56 -12.55
C GLY A 28 -22.36 0.12 -12.09
N GLU A 29 -21.90 -0.74 -13.00
CA GLU A 29 -21.59 -2.14 -12.69
C GLU A 29 -20.35 -2.26 -11.81
N LEU A 30 -19.33 -1.45 -12.07
CA LEU A 30 -18.13 -1.37 -11.22
C LEU A 30 -18.52 -1.10 -9.76
N ILE A 31 -19.31 -0.06 -9.52
CA ILE A 31 -19.74 0.30 -8.16
C ILE A 31 -20.59 -0.83 -7.56
N GLN A 32 -21.59 -1.31 -8.30
CA GLN A 32 -22.49 -2.34 -7.80
C GLN A 32 -21.73 -3.63 -7.44
N PHE A 33 -20.87 -4.13 -8.33
CA PHE A 33 -20.13 -5.37 -8.12
C PHE A 33 -19.05 -5.23 -7.06
N SER A 34 -18.39 -4.06 -6.96
CA SER A 34 -17.43 -3.79 -5.89
C SER A 34 -18.10 -3.89 -4.52
N HIS A 35 -19.29 -3.30 -4.34
CA HIS A 35 -20.02 -3.41 -3.08
C HIS A 35 -20.59 -4.82 -2.86
N GLN A 36 -21.28 -5.39 -3.85
CA GLN A 36 -22.03 -6.64 -3.70
C GLN A 36 -21.15 -7.89 -3.59
N TYR A 37 -20.01 -7.94 -4.28
CA TYR A 37 -19.14 -9.12 -4.27
C TYR A 37 -17.93 -8.92 -3.37
N CYS A 38 -17.18 -7.84 -3.59
CA CYS A 38 -15.95 -7.60 -2.85
C CYS A 38 -16.24 -7.07 -1.44
N GLY A 39 -17.14 -6.10 -1.33
CA GLY A 39 -17.58 -5.50 -0.08
C GLY A 39 -18.25 -6.52 0.84
N GLU A 40 -19.27 -7.22 0.38
CA GLU A 40 -19.97 -8.25 1.19
C GLU A 40 -19.01 -9.35 1.70
N HIS A 41 -18.10 -9.84 0.85
CA HIS A 41 -17.09 -10.82 1.28
C HIS A 41 -16.16 -10.24 2.35
N PHE A 42 -15.70 -9.00 2.16
CA PHE A 42 -14.89 -8.31 3.15
C PHE A 42 -15.64 -8.09 4.47
N HIS A 43 -16.91 -7.69 4.41
CA HIS A 43 -17.77 -7.50 5.58
C HIS A 43 -17.94 -8.82 6.37
N ALA A 44 -18.12 -9.94 5.66
CA ALA A 44 -18.21 -11.26 6.25
C ALA A 44 -16.90 -11.67 6.95
N GLU A 45 -15.74 -11.52 6.29
CA GLU A 45 -14.45 -11.83 6.93
C GLU A 45 -14.14 -10.91 8.13
N MET A 46 -14.51 -9.62 8.04
CA MET A 46 -14.33 -8.67 9.14
C MET A 46 -15.27 -8.90 10.32
N HIS A 47 -16.42 -9.55 10.10
CA HIS A 47 -17.35 -9.90 11.17
C HIS A 47 -16.74 -10.93 12.14
N ASP A 48 -15.86 -11.81 11.63
CA ASP A 48 -15.18 -12.84 12.43
C ASP A 48 -14.00 -12.27 13.24
N ILE A 49 -13.61 -11.02 12.99
CA ILE A 49 -12.54 -10.32 13.72
C ILE A 49 -13.14 -9.47 14.84
N HIS A 50 -12.59 -9.60 16.04
CA HIS A 50 -12.99 -8.77 17.18
C HIS A 50 -12.72 -7.29 16.90
N LYS A 51 -13.60 -6.39 17.34
CA LYS A 51 -13.47 -4.94 17.06
C LYS A 51 -12.14 -4.34 17.52
N ASP A 52 -11.61 -4.81 18.66
CA ASP A 52 -10.32 -4.36 19.20
C ASP A 52 -9.14 -4.72 18.28
N ASP A 53 -9.30 -5.72 17.41
CA ASP A 53 -8.31 -6.21 16.47
C ASP A 53 -8.40 -5.56 15.07
N TRP A 54 -9.44 -4.77 14.80
CA TRP A 54 -9.59 -4.09 13.50
C TRP A 54 -8.40 -3.18 13.16
N CYS A 55 -7.76 -2.62 14.17
CA CYS A 55 -6.62 -1.72 14.00
C CYS A 55 -5.26 -2.46 13.95
N VAL A 56 -5.25 -3.78 14.12
CA VAL A 56 -4.03 -4.59 14.08
C VAL A 56 -3.80 -5.06 12.65
N LEU A 57 -2.88 -4.40 11.93
CA LEU A 57 -2.61 -4.70 10.51
C LEU A 57 -2.38 -6.19 10.24
N LYS A 58 -1.68 -6.89 11.13
CA LYS A 58 -1.41 -8.33 10.99
C LYS A 58 -2.69 -9.18 10.88
N HIS A 59 -3.78 -8.77 11.53
CA HIS A 59 -5.03 -9.51 11.55
C HIS A 59 -5.87 -9.25 10.28
N ILE A 60 -5.81 -8.03 9.75
CA ILE A 60 -6.65 -7.61 8.62
C ILE A 60 -5.94 -7.64 7.25
N ILE A 61 -4.61 -7.74 7.21
CA ILE A 61 -3.84 -7.54 5.96
C ILE A 61 -4.22 -8.53 4.85
N ARG A 62 -4.51 -9.79 5.20
CA ARG A 62 -4.93 -10.80 4.23
C ARG A 62 -6.30 -10.48 3.63
N ILE A 63 -7.26 -10.13 4.48
CA ILE A 63 -8.64 -9.80 4.11
C ILE A 63 -8.66 -8.54 3.23
N TYR A 64 -7.88 -7.52 3.63
CA TYR A 64 -7.75 -6.30 2.85
C TYR A 64 -7.07 -6.55 1.50
N ASN A 65 -6.07 -7.42 1.43
CA ASN A 65 -5.45 -7.80 0.14
C ASN A 65 -6.44 -8.52 -0.78
N ASN A 66 -7.26 -9.43 -0.22
CA ASN A 66 -8.32 -10.10 -0.99
C ASN A 66 -9.35 -9.11 -1.53
N LEU A 67 -9.75 -8.12 -0.71
CA LEU A 67 -10.62 -7.02 -1.14
C LEU A 67 -10.01 -6.27 -2.33
N THR A 68 -8.72 -5.89 -2.25
CA THR A 68 -8.03 -5.19 -3.33
C THR A 68 -7.99 -6.00 -4.62
N LEU A 69 -7.60 -7.27 -4.56
CA LEU A 69 -7.55 -8.15 -5.73
C LEU A 69 -8.95 -8.36 -6.35
N CYS A 70 -9.99 -8.46 -5.52
CA CYS A 70 -11.36 -8.56 -6.00
C CYS A 70 -11.78 -7.28 -6.76
N VAL A 71 -11.49 -6.11 -6.22
CA VAL A 71 -11.85 -4.83 -6.86
C VAL A 71 -11.06 -4.62 -8.15
N GLU A 72 -9.78 -5.01 -8.19
CA GLU A 72 -8.96 -4.99 -9.40
C GLU A 72 -9.55 -5.88 -10.51
N LEU A 73 -9.99 -7.09 -10.15
CA LEU A 73 -10.70 -7.97 -11.09
C LEU A 73 -12.03 -7.37 -11.56
N VAL A 74 -12.81 -6.75 -10.67
CA VAL A 74 -14.08 -6.09 -11.05
C VAL A 74 -13.80 -4.91 -12.00
N THR A 75 -12.74 -4.14 -11.80
CA THR A 75 -12.37 -3.07 -12.73
C THR A 75 -12.00 -3.62 -14.10
N GLU A 76 -11.25 -4.72 -14.18
CA GLU A 76 -10.93 -5.37 -15.45
C GLU A 76 -12.20 -5.88 -16.16
N LEU A 77 -13.09 -6.55 -15.43
CA LEU A 77 -14.34 -7.08 -15.98
C LEU A 77 -15.32 -6.00 -16.46
N THR A 78 -15.29 -4.83 -15.84
CA THR A 78 -16.20 -3.71 -16.17
C THR A 78 -15.58 -2.73 -17.18
N GLY A 79 -14.37 -3.05 -17.69
CA GLY A 79 -13.66 -2.21 -18.66
C GLY A 79 -13.24 -0.86 -18.08
N CYS A 80 -12.97 -0.79 -16.78
CA CYS A 80 -12.52 0.40 -16.07
C CYS A 80 -11.06 0.26 -15.65
N TYR A 81 -10.31 1.37 -15.66
CA TYR A 81 -8.92 1.33 -15.22
C TYR A 81 -8.85 1.27 -13.69
N PHE A 82 -7.79 0.65 -13.15
CA PHE A 82 -7.48 0.62 -11.73
C PHE A 82 -6.15 1.35 -11.46
N PRO A 83 -6.05 2.17 -10.40
CA PRO A 83 -7.13 2.66 -9.56
C PRO A 83 -7.93 3.78 -10.26
N ASN A 84 -9.19 3.98 -9.87
CA ASN A 84 -10.05 5.09 -10.35
C ASN A 84 -10.81 5.75 -9.17
N PRO A 85 -11.45 6.92 -9.37
CA PRO A 85 -12.15 7.63 -8.29
C PRO A 85 -13.26 6.82 -7.60
N ASP A 86 -14.00 5.99 -8.33
CA ASP A 86 -15.06 5.16 -7.75
C ASP A 86 -14.51 4.10 -6.81
N VAL A 87 -13.41 3.47 -7.21
CA VAL A 87 -12.66 2.53 -6.38
C VAL A 87 -12.10 3.23 -5.15
N GLN A 88 -11.57 4.46 -5.30
CA GLN A 88 -11.09 5.25 -4.18
C GLN A 88 -12.21 5.55 -3.17
N ASP A 89 -13.39 5.99 -3.65
CA ASP A 89 -14.56 6.25 -2.80
C ASP A 89 -15.04 4.98 -2.09
N PHE A 90 -15.02 3.84 -2.77
CA PHE A 90 -15.33 2.54 -2.17
C PHE A 90 -14.35 2.18 -1.04
N PHE A 91 -13.04 2.34 -1.25
CA PHE A 91 -12.07 2.11 -0.18
C PHE A 91 -12.25 3.10 0.97
N LEU A 92 -12.52 4.38 0.69
CA LEU A 92 -12.81 5.37 1.73
C LEU A 92 -14.05 4.96 2.54
N TYR A 93 -15.09 4.43 1.90
CA TYR A 93 -16.26 3.87 2.59
C TYR A 93 -15.87 2.74 3.55
N ILE A 94 -15.05 1.78 3.10
CA ILE A 94 -14.54 0.68 3.93
C ILE A 94 -13.71 1.20 5.11
N HIS A 95 -12.79 2.13 4.86
CA HIS A 95 -11.98 2.78 5.91
C HIS A 95 -12.84 3.51 6.92
N SER A 96 -13.89 4.20 6.43
CA SER A 96 -14.85 4.87 7.29
C SER A 96 -15.66 3.87 8.13
N THR A 97 -15.91 2.66 7.63
CA THR A 97 -16.75 1.69 8.36
C THR A 97 -15.98 0.97 9.47
N TYR A 98 -14.72 0.60 9.22
CA TYR A 98 -13.96 -0.26 10.14
C TYR A 98 -12.81 0.44 10.87
N PHE A 99 -12.26 1.52 10.32
CA PHE A 99 -10.99 2.08 10.78
C PHE A 99 -11.07 3.52 11.30
N GLN A 100 -12.26 4.13 11.39
CA GLN A 100 -12.44 5.52 11.89
C GLN A 100 -11.84 5.77 13.27
N ASN A 101 -11.98 4.79 14.17
CA ASN A 101 -11.53 4.90 15.56
C ASN A 101 -10.13 4.31 15.78
N CYS A 102 -9.45 3.87 14.71
CA CYS A 102 -8.08 3.45 14.82
C CYS A 102 -7.22 4.67 15.08
N THR A 103 -6.77 4.81 16.32
CA THR A 103 -5.69 5.76 16.62
C THR A 103 -4.51 5.35 15.75
N LYS A 104 -3.95 6.29 14.98
CA LYS A 104 -2.57 6.13 14.51
C LYS A 104 -1.71 6.05 15.75
N LYS A 105 -1.56 4.86 16.33
CA LYS A 105 -0.23 4.44 16.75
C LYS A 105 0.54 4.38 15.45
N GLU A 106 1.01 5.54 15.01
CA GLU A 106 2.40 5.59 14.63
C GLU A 106 3.10 4.90 15.80
N GLU A 107 3.31 3.59 15.67
CA GLU A 107 4.65 3.07 15.88
C GLU A 107 5.49 4.12 15.19
N LEU A 108 5.92 5.10 15.99
CA LEU A 108 6.96 6.02 15.66
C LEU A 108 8.01 5.03 15.19
N LEU A 109 8.14 4.89 13.87
CA LEU A 109 9.43 4.71 13.24
C LEU A 109 10.15 5.93 13.77
N LYS A 110 10.63 5.78 15.01
CA LYS A 110 11.34 6.79 15.74
C LYS A 110 12.57 6.82 14.89
N ASP A 111 12.60 7.80 13.98
CA ASP A 111 13.73 8.02 13.11
C ASP A 111 14.94 7.80 14.00
N ALA A 112 15.79 6.87 13.56
CA ALA A 112 16.97 6.51 14.34
C ALA A 112 17.58 7.83 14.83
N PRO A 113 17.79 8.00 16.14
CA PRO A 113 18.09 9.30 16.72
C PRO A 113 19.17 9.97 15.87
N THR A 114 19.00 11.23 15.51
CA THR A 114 19.84 11.91 14.50
C THR A 114 21.34 11.74 14.77
N SER A 115 21.72 11.62 16.05
CA SER A 115 23.08 11.28 16.50
C SER A 115 23.63 9.95 15.97
N LEU A 116 22.80 8.90 15.91
CA LEU A 116 23.18 7.58 15.38
C LEU A 116 23.40 7.64 13.87
N VAL A 117 22.50 8.30 13.14
CA VAL A 117 22.63 8.48 11.69
C VAL A 117 23.92 9.23 11.36
N VAL A 118 24.17 10.34 12.04
CA VAL A 118 25.40 11.14 11.87
C VAL A 118 26.65 10.33 12.21
N ALA A 119 26.63 9.56 13.31
CA ALA A 119 27.76 8.72 13.69
C ALA A 119 28.07 7.64 12.62
N LEU A 120 27.05 6.96 12.11
CA LEU A 120 27.19 5.95 11.06
C LEU A 120 27.75 6.55 9.77
N THR A 121 27.26 7.72 9.36
CA THR A 121 27.80 8.42 8.17
C THR A 121 29.26 8.82 8.36
N ILE A 122 29.66 9.34 9.52
CA ILE A 122 31.06 9.69 9.80
C ILE A 122 31.95 8.44 9.77
N ILE A 123 31.49 7.33 10.33
CA ILE A 123 32.22 6.05 10.31
C ILE A 123 32.43 5.58 8.87
N GLU A 124 31.38 5.54 8.06
CA GLU A 124 31.47 5.09 6.66
C GLU A 124 32.40 5.98 5.81
N VAL A 125 32.30 7.30 5.97
CA VAL A 125 33.14 8.26 5.23
C VAL A 125 34.60 8.21 5.68
N SER A 126 34.87 8.00 6.98
CA SER A 126 36.24 7.95 7.51
C SER A 126 36.92 6.60 7.33
N PHE A 127 36.16 5.52 7.15
CA PHE A 127 36.72 4.18 6.96
C PHE A 127 37.53 4.05 5.66
N ILE A 128 37.05 4.65 4.58
CA ILE A 128 37.68 4.63 3.26
C ILE A 128 39.11 5.24 3.28
N PRO A 129 39.34 6.48 3.76
CA PRO A 129 40.68 7.07 3.80
C PRO A 129 41.62 6.33 4.77
N VAL A 130 41.11 5.81 5.88
CA VAL A 130 41.91 5.01 6.83
C VAL A 130 42.46 3.75 6.15
N LEU A 131 41.62 3.01 5.42
CA LEU A 131 42.06 1.84 4.67
C LEU A 131 43.09 2.20 3.60
N VAL A 132 42.87 3.29 2.85
CA VAL A 132 43.83 3.75 1.84
C VAL A 132 45.18 4.11 2.48
N CYS A 133 45.19 4.86 3.58
CA CYS A 133 46.42 5.19 4.29
C CYS A 133 47.14 3.95 4.84
N LEU A 134 46.40 2.97 5.38
CA LEU A 134 46.97 1.72 5.87
C LEU A 134 47.61 0.90 4.75
N VAL A 135 46.97 0.80 3.59
CA VAL A 135 47.54 0.12 2.40
C VAL A 135 48.80 0.82 1.92
N LEU A 136 48.79 2.15 1.87
CA LEU A 136 49.95 2.95 1.44
C LEU A 136 51.14 2.87 2.41
N TRP A 137 50.89 2.79 3.73
CA TRP A 137 51.97 2.58 4.69
C TRP A 137 52.53 1.16 4.59
N LYS A 138 51.70 0.16 4.31
CA LYS A 138 52.15 -1.23 4.19
C LYS A 138 52.86 -1.57 2.88
N SER A 139 52.82 -0.68 1.89
CA SER A 139 53.58 -0.78 0.64
C SER A 139 54.97 -0.18 0.75
#